data_AF-A0A3N5PJK0-F1
#
_entry.id   AF-A0A3N5PJK0-F1
#
_cell.length_a   1.000
_cell.length_b   1.000
_cell.length_c   1.000
_cell.angle_alpha   90.00
_cell.angle_beta   90.00
_cell.angle_gamma   90.00
#
_symmetry.space_group_name_H-M   'P 1'
#
loop_
_entity.id
_entity.type
_entity.pdbx_description
1 polymer ?
#
loop_
_entity_poly.entity_id
_entity_poly.type
_entity_poly.pdbx_seq_one_letter_code
_entity_poly.pdbx_strand_id
1 'polypeptide(L)'
;MVRLTFLLLMATMAMVLAACSGDVNGTQEPATSAAAVGADAEPEATASPGLATTATASPGATTTAAASPSPSPSAEATETSPPATATRQASTPSPAPTPTSSPAPSATPAPTATAAPTAPAPDPAAVALELQAVVEGLASPSGIVSAGDGSGRLFIREQTGRIRIVEDGTLIEAPFLDVVDRVTS
;
A
#
# COMPACT_ATOMS: atom_id res chain seq x y z
N MET A 1 39.10 8.05 -15.52
CA MET A 1 37.84 8.83 -15.54
C MET A 1 36.96 8.59 -14.32
N VAL A 2 36.52 7.35 -14.03
CA VAL A 2 35.46 7.06 -13.02
C VAL A 2 35.73 7.63 -11.61
N ARG A 3 36.96 7.55 -11.09
CA ARG A 3 37.33 8.09 -9.78
C ARG A 3 37.26 9.62 -9.69
N LEU A 4 37.59 10.32 -10.78
CA LEU A 4 37.55 11.79 -10.83
C LEU A 4 36.09 12.28 -10.94
N THR A 5 35.27 11.56 -11.72
CA THR A 5 33.83 11.82 -11.83
C THR A 5 33.12 11.59 -10.49
N PHE A 6 33.47 10.53 -9.75
CA PHE A 6 32.90 10.25 -8.44
C PHE A 6 33.30 11.30 -7.38
N LEU A 7 34.56 11.76 -7.42
CA LEU A 7 35.07 12.78 -6.50
C LEU A 7 34.45 14.15 -6.78
N LEU A 8 34.28 14.51 -8.06
CA LEU A 8 33.55 15.72 -8.46
C LEU A 8 32.07 15.67 -8.02
N LEU A 9 31.39 14.54 -8.20
CA LEU A 9 29.99 14.38 -7.81
C LEU A 9 29.80 14.47 -6.28
N MET A 10 30.70 13.85 -5.51
CA MET A 10 30.71 13.96 -4.04
C MET A 10 30.98 15.39 -3.57
N ALA A 11 31.92 16.09 -4.20
CA ALA A 11 32.21 17.48 -3.87
C ALA A 11 31.03 18.42 -4.18
N THR A 12 30.35 18.22 -5.32
CA THR A 12 29.14 19.00 -5.65
C THR A 12 28.00 18.72 -4.70
N MET A 13 27.80 17.47 -4.28
CA MET A 13 26.74 17.09 -3.35
C MET A 13 26.97 17.63 -1.94
N ALA A 14 28.23 17.63 -1.46
CA ALA A 14 28.59 18.26 -0.18
C ALA A 14 28.35 19.78 -0.18
N MET A 15 28.62 20.45 -1.30
CA MET A 15 28.40 21.91 -1.42
C MET A 15 26.91 22.28 -1.45
N VAL A 16 26.07 21.44 -2.06
CA VAL A 16 24.60 21.61 -2.03
C VAL A 16 24.03 21.37 -0.63
N LEU A 17 24.53 20.37 0.10
CA LEU A 17 24.07 20.07 1.47
C LEU A 17 24.38 21.22 2.45
N ALA A 18 25.54 21.86 2.30
CA ALA A 18 25.91 23.03 3.10
C ALA A 18 25.02 24.26 2.82
N ALA A 19 24.54 24.42 1.59
CA ALA A 19 23.66 25.54 1.21
C ALA A 19 22.23 25.43 1.78
N CYS A 20 21.80 24.23 2.18
CA CYS A 20 20.48 24.01 2.79
C CYS A 20 20.45 24.22 4.32
N SER A 21 21.59 24.48 4.97
CA SER A 21 21.68 24.70 6.43
C SER A 21 21.69 26.18 6.84
N GLY A 22 21.33 27.09 5.93
CA GLY A 22 21.27 28.53 6.19
C GLY A 22 20.06 28.96 7.01
N ASP A 23 20.27 29.14 8.30
CA ASP A 23 19.75 30.23 9.16
C ASP A 23 18.25 30.58 9.08
N VAL A 24 17.44 29.99 9.96
CA VAL A 24 16.15 30.56 10.40
C VAL A 24 16.15 30.73 11.91
N ASN A 25 17.01 31.61 12.41
CA ASN A 25 16.91 32.09 13.79
C ASN A 25 16.94 33.62 13.81
N GLY A 26 15.79 34.23 14.12
CA GLY A 26 15.75 35.64 14.51
C GLY A 26 14.64 36.46 13.87
N THR A 27 13.41 36.34 14.38
CA THR A 27 12.66 37.53 14.86
C THR A 27 11.68 37.04 15.93
N GLN A 28 12.18 36.98 17.16
CA GLN A 28 11.36 36.91 18.36
C GLN A 28 10.73 38.29 18.56
N GLU A 29 9.41 38.38 18.45
CA GLU A 29 8.64 39.57 18.79
C GLU A 29 8.89 39.97 20.26
N PRO A 30 9.16 41.24 20.56
CA PRO A 30 9.33 41.70 21.93
C PRO A 30 7.98 41.80 22.63
N ALA A 31 7.72 40.87 23.55
CA ALA A 31 6.76 41.07 24.61
C ALA A 31 7.28 42.14 25.58
N THR A 32 6.72 43.35 25.46
CA THR A 32 6.63 44.37 26.50
C THR A 32 5.16 44.79 26.49
N SER A 33 4.40 44.88 27.57
CA SER A 33 4.71 45.22 28.95
C SER A 33 3.44 44.98 29.80
N ALA A 34 3.65 44.70 31.09
CA ALA A 34 2.95 45.32 32.22
C ALA A 34 2.22 44.38 33.20
N ALA A 35 2.89 44.23 34.35
CA ALA A 35 2.38 44.48 35.70
C ALA A 35 1.37 43.50 36.32
N ALA A 36 1.91 42.66 37.20
CA ALA A 36 1.21 42.21 38.39
C ALA A 36 1.31 43.28 39.49
N VAL A 37 0.17 43.86 39.89
CA VAL A 37 -0.05 44.50 41.19
C VAL A 37 -1.42 44.03 41.66
N GLY A 38 -1.46 43.36 42.81
CA GLY A 38 -2.70 43.06 43.51
C GLY A 38 -3.22 44.29 44.25
N ALA A 39 -4.52 44.49 44.23
CA ALA A 39 -5.29 45.18 45.27
C ALA A 39 -6.79 44.94 45.04
N ASP A 40 -7.37 44.25 46.02
CA ASP A 40 -8.71 44.43 46.60
C ASP A 40 -9.55 45.61 46.07
N ALA A 41 -10.80 45.33 45.64
CA ALA A 41 -12.02 46.10 45.93
C ALA A 41 -13.18 45.74 44.97
N GLU A 42 -14.25 45.14 45.52
CA GLU A 42 -15.63 45.42 45.09
C GLU A 42 -15.91 46.94 45.22
N PRO A 43 -16.71 47.58 44.34
CA PRO A 43 -18.17 47.51 44.50
C PRO A 43 -19.07 47.73 43.24
N GLU A 44 -20.32 47.27 43.38
CA GLU A 44 -21.61 47.88 43.04
C GLU A 44 -21.85 48.60 41.68
N ALA A 45 -22.76 47.99 40.92
CA ALA A 45 -23.89 48.58 40.20
C ALA A 45 -23.89 50.09 39.87
N THR A 46 -23.95 50.46 38.58
CA THR A 46 -24.89 51.49 38.09
C THR A 46 -25.21 51.29 36.60
N ALA A 47 -26.41 51.71 36.22
CA ALA A 47 -27.17 51.42 35.02
C ALA A 47 -26.70 52.06 33.69
N SER A 48 -27.14 51.43 32.58
CA SER A 48 -27.66 51.93 31.27
C SER A 48 -27.85 53.45 31.05
N PRO A 49 -28.11 53.93 29.80
CA PRO A 49 -27.92 53.36 28.45
C PRO A 49 -27.29 54.37 27.45
N GLY A 50 -26.89 53.93 26.25
CA GLY A 50 -26.29 54.80 25.24
C GLY A 50 -26.50 54.37 23.79
N LEU A 51 -27.71 54.66 23.31
CA LEU A 51 -28.10 55.06 21.94
C LEU A 51 -27.46 54.38 20.71
N ALA A 52 -28.36 53.67 20.02
CA ALA A 52 -28.35 53.25 18.63
C ALA A 52 -27.58 54.13 17.64
N THR A 53 -26.87 53.48 16.72
CA THR A 53 -26.83 53.91 15.32
C THR A 53 -27.07 52.73 14.39
N THR A 54 -27.71 53.06 13.29
CA THR A 54 -28.58 52.24 12.46
C THR A 54 -27.87 51.50 11.34
N ALA A 55 -28.41 50.32 11.05
CA ALA A 55 -28.44 49.56 9.81
C ALA A 55 -27.93 50.24 8.51
N THR A 56 -27.17 49.46 7.74
CA THR A 56 -27.44 49.30 6.30
C THR A 56 -27.27 47.83 5.95
N ALA A 57 -28.40 47.22 5.58
CA ALA A 57 -28.51 45.89 5.01
C ALA A 57 -28.05 45.92 3.54
N SER A 58 -27.48 44.82 3.05
CA SER A 58 -27.91 44.28 1.76
C SER A 58 -27.54 42.80 1.63
N PRO A 59 -28.48 41.94 1.19
CA PRO A 59 -28.38 40.49 1.29
C PRO A 59 -27.82 39.86 0.01
N GLY A 60 -27.07 38.78 0.17
CA GLY A 60 -26.65 37.88 -0.90
C GLY A 60 -27.05 36.43 -0.60
N ALA A 61 -28.33 36.21 -0.31
CA ALA A 61 -28.91 34.88 -0.25
C ALA A 61 -29.21 34.42 -1.69
N THR A 62 -28.32 33.63 -2.28
CA THR A 62 -28.71 32.70 -3.35
C THR A 62 -29.04 31.36 -2.73
N THR A 63 -30.30 31.25 -2.34
CA THR A 63 -31.02 29.97 -2.25
C THR A 63 -31.03 29.35 -3.64
N THR A 64 -30.38 28.20 -3.79
CA THR A 64 -30.83 27.18 -4.76
C THR A 64 -31.39 26.04 -3.95
N ALA A 65 -32.71 26.09 -3.79
CA ALA A 65 -33.51 25.04 -3.21
C ALA A 65 -33.59 23.84 -4.15
N ALA A 66 -33.46 22.66 -3.54
CA ALA A 66 -34.12 21.40 -3.84
C ALA A 66 -34.64 21.19 -5.28
N ALA A 67 -33.94 20.31 -6.00
CA ALA A 67 -34.60 19.41 -6.94
C ALA A 67 -34.09 17.99 -6.66
N SER A 68 -34.82 17.28 -5.80
CA SER A 68 -34.84 15.82 -5.83
C SER A 68 -35.55 15.40 -7.11
N PRO A 69 -34.91 14.57 -7.95
CA PRO A 69 -35.64 13.49 -8.58
C PRO A 69 -35.18 12.17 -7.97
N SER A 70 -36.06 11.58 -7.16
CA SER A 70 -36.09 10.14 -7.00
C SER A 70 -36.71 9.54 -8.27
N PRO A 71 -35.96 8.72 -9.02
CA PRO A 71 -36.58 7.60 -9.70
C PRO A 71 -36.00 6.29 -9.19
N SER A 72 -36.76 5.63 -8.32
CA SER A 72 -36.80 4.18 -8.18
C SER A 72 -38.29 3.83 -8.26
N PRO A 73 -38.77 2.83 -9.03
CA PRO A 73 -38.09 1.56 -9.35
C PRO A 73 -38.34 1.00 -10.77
N SER A 74 -37.43 0.16 -11.27
CA SER A 74 -37.70 -1.00 -12.16
C SER A 74 -36.34 -1.54 -12.60
N ALA A 75 -35.86 -2.59 -11.96
CA ALA A 75 -36.10 -3.96 -12.44
C ALA A 75 -35.50 -4.18 -13.84
N GLU A 76 -34.18 -4.33 -13.88
CA GLU A 76 -33.57 -5.22 -14.86
C GLU A 76 -32.52 -6.05 -14.13
N ALA A 77 -33.02 -7.10 -13.49
CA ALA A 77 -32.22 -8.26 -13.18
C ALA A 77 -31.83 -8.88 -14.52
N THR A 78 -30.67 -8.51 -15.06
CA THR A 78 -29.98 -9.36 -16.03
C THR A 78 -29.33 -10.48 -15.23
N GLU A 79 -30.16 -11.40 -14.80
CA GLU A 79 -29.78 -12.74 -14.36
C GLU A 79 -29.17 -13.42 -15.59
N THR A 80 -27.87 -13.24 -15.81
CA THR A 80 -27.11 -14.09 -16.72
C THR A 80 -26.96 -15.43 -16.02
N SER A 81 -28.03 -16.23 -16.14
CA SER A 81 -28.02 -17.65 -15.84
C SER A 81 -26.77 -18.28 -16.47
N PRO A 82 -25.95 -19.01 -15.70
CA PRO A 82 -24.97 -19.90 -16.29
C PRO A 82 -25.73 -20.94 -17.12
N PRO A 83 -25.33 -21.25 -18.38
CA PRO A 83 -25.88 -22.41 -19.05
C PRO A 83 -25.47 -23.66 -18.28
N ALA A 84 -26.44 -24.26 -17.58
CA ALA A 84 -26.39 -25.64 -17.17
C ALA A 84 -26.41 -26.50 -18.44
N THR A 85 -25.25 -27.02 -18.84
CA THR A 85 -25.20 -28.17 -19.74
C THR A 85 -24.08 -29.11 -19.31
N ALA A 86 -24.33 -29.80 -18.20
CA ALA A 86 -23.68 -31.07 -17.91
C ALA A 86 -24.25 -32.14 -18.86
N THR A 87 -23.65 -32.33 -20.03
CA THR A 87 -23.89 -33.54 -20.83
C THR A 87 -22.73 -34.49 -20.62
N ARG A 88 -22.93 -35.44 -19.70
CA ARG A 88 -22.10 -36.64 -19.57
C ARG A 88 -22.11 -37.37 -20.91
N GLN A 89 -20.98 -37.42 -21.61
CA GLN A 89 -20.80 -38.36 -22.72
C GLN A 89 -20.71 -39.77 -22.14
N ALA A 90 -21.79 -40.54 -22.31
CA ALA A 90 -21.80 -41.97 -22.09
C ALA A 90 -20.99 -42.61 -23.24
N SER A 91 -19.77 -43.03 -22.94
CA SER A 91 -18.96 -43.86 -23.82
C SER A 91 -19.63 -45.23 -23.96
N THR A 92 -19.99 -45.59 -25.19
CA THR A 92 -20.40 -46.93 -25.58
C THR A 92 -19.23 -47.92 -25.37
N PRO A 93 -19.41 -49.02 -24.63
CA PRO A 93 -18.42 -50.10 -24.64
C PRO A 93 -18.50 -50.83 -25.98
N SER A 94 -17.45 -50.72 -26.78
CA SER A 94 -17.23 -51.55 -27.97
C SER A 94 -16.92 -52.99 -27.53
N PRO A 95 -17.60 -54.03 -28.04
CA PRO A 95 -17.27 -55.41 -27.70
C PRO A 95 -15.89 -55.77 -28.27
N ALA A 96 -14.96 -56.06 -27.37
CA ALA A 96 -13.58 -56.44 -27.70
C ALA A 96 -13.53 -57.78 -28.46
N PRO A 97 -12.70 -57.90 -29.52
CA PRO A 97 -12.42 -59.19 -30.14
C PRO A 97 -11.58 -60.06 -29.18
N THR A 98 -11.94 -61.34 -29.10
CA THR A 98 -11.26 -62.38 -28.34
C THR A 98 -9.80 -62.52 -28.81
N PRO A 99 -8.78 -62.31 -27.96
CA PRO A 99 -7.40 -62.58 -28.35
C PRO A 99 -7.14 -64.10 -28.35
N THR A 100 -6.80 -64.63 -29.52
CA THR A 100 -6.24 -65.97 -29.71
C THR A 100 -4.89 -66.06 -28.99
N SER A 101 -4.78 -66.97 -28.03
CA SER A 101 -3.56 -67.23 -27.26
C SER A 101 -2.48 -67.86 -28.16
N SER A 102 -1.42 -67.11 -28.47
CA SER A 102 -0.20 -67.60 -29.10
C SER A 102 0.79 -68.10 -28.03
N PRO A 103 1.44 -69.27 -28.17
CA PRO A 103 2.38 -69.76 -27.17
C PRO A 103 3.64 -68.88 -27.11
N ALA A 104 4.00 -68.48 -25.88
CA ALA A 104 5.12 -67.59 -25.60
C ALA A 104 6.48 -68.27 -25.86
N PRO A 105 7.45 -67.60 -26.51
CA PRO A 105 8.82 -68.08 -26.59
C PRO A 105 9.50 -68.01 -25.22
N SER A 106 10.31 -69.04 -24.94
CA SER A 106 11.11 -69.18 -23.72
C SER A 106 12.05 -67.98 -23.53
N ALA A 107 11.95 -67.30 -22.39
CA ALA A 107 12.74 -66.12 -22.06
C ALA A 107 14.21 -66.48 -21.76
N THR A 108 15.13 -65.84 -22.50
CA THR A 108 16.56 -65.77 -22.17
C THR A 108 16.76 -65.03 -20.83
N PRO A 109 17.60 -65.50 -19.91
CA PRO A 109 17.82 -64.81 -18.63
C PRO A 109 18.42 -63.41 -18.86
N ALA A 110 17.78 -62.39 -18.29
CA ALA A 110 18.24 -61.01 -18.33
C ALA A 110 19.54 -60.84 -17.51
N PRO A 111 20.51 -60.04 -17.97
CA PRO A 111 21.71 -59.74 -17.20
C PRO A 111 21.35 -59.01 -15.90
N THR A 112 21.95 -59.43 -14.79
CA THR A 112 21.80 -58.78 -13.48
C THR A 112 22.39 -57.37 -13.54
N ALA A 113 21.55 -56.34 -13.40
CA ALA A 113 22.01 -54.97 -13.32
C ALA A 113 22.84 -54.77 -12.05
N THR A 114 24.11 -54.38 -12.23
CA THR A 114 24.98 -53.93 -11.14
C THR A 114 24.47 -52.59 -10.65
N ALA A 115 24.19 -52.48 -9.34
CA ALA A 115 23.70 -51.25 -8.73
C ALA A 115 24.70 -50.10 -8.95
N ALA A 116 24.22 -48.97 -9.48
CA ALA A 116 25.00 -47.75 -9.64
C ALA A 116 25.28 -47.11 -8.27
N PRO A 117 26.43 -46.46 -8.07
CA PRO A 117 26.72 -45.75 -6.84
C PRO A 117 25.73 -44.60 -6.61
N THR A 118 25.11 -44.58 -5.42
CA THR A 118 24.21 -43.52 -4.98
C THR A 118 25.03 -42.27 -4.63
N ALA A 119 24.75 -41.16 -5.31
CA ALA A 119 25.35 -39.86 -4.96
C ALA A 119 24.85 -39.36 -3.60
N PRO A 120 25.68 -38.68 -2.80
CA PRO A 120 25.24 -38.06 -1.55
C PRO A 120 24.14 -37.02 -1.80
N ALA A 121 23.16 -36.94 -0.90
CA ALA A 121 22.16 -35.87 -0.93
C ALA A 121 22.81 -34.52 -0.58
N PRO A 122 22.32 -33.40 -1.13
CA PRO A 122 22.80 -32.07 -0.75
C PRO A 122 22.52 -31.79 0.73
N ASP A 123 23.52 -31.27 1.44
CA ASP A 123 23.39 -30.84 2.84
C ASP A 123 22.89 -29.38 2.91
N PRO A 124 21.65 -29.13 3.40
CA PRO A 124 21.15 -27.77 3.54
C PRO A 124 21.97 -26.93 4.55
N ALA A 125 22.68 -27.55 5.49
CA ALA A 125 23.53 -26.84 6.45
C ALA A 125 24.80 -26.25 5.83
N ALA A 126 25.16 -26.69 4.61
CA ALA A 126 26.29 -26.13 3.86
C ALA A 126 25.98 -24.76 3.24
N VAL A 127 24.73 -24.27 3.28
CA VAL A 127 24.31 -22.98 2.73
C VAL A 127 24.13 -21.96 3.86
N ALA A 128 24.87 -20.85 3.78
CA ALA A 128 24.66 -19.69 4.65
C ALA A 128 23.68 -18.70 3.99
N LEU A 129 22.66 -18.27 4.75
CA LEU A 129 21.71 -17.24 4.35
C LEU A 129 21.87 -16.04 5.26
N GLU A 130 21.83 -14.84 4.67
CA GLU A 130 21.85 -13.57 5.39
C GLU A 130 20.61 -12.76 5.02
N LEU A 131 20.09 -12.02 5.99
CA LEU A 131 19.00 -11.08 5.79
C LEU A 131 19.57 -9.66 5.71
N GLN A 132 19.35 -9.01 4.57
CA GLN A 132 19.68 -7.61 4.39
C GLN A 132 18.44 -6.76 4.58
N ALA A 133 18.51 -5.79 5.50
CA ALA A 133 17.48 -4.76 5.61
C ALA A 133 17.49 -3.90 4.33
N VAL A 134 16.32 -3.72 3.73
CA VAL A 134 16.13 -2.90 2.52
C VAL A 134 15.59 -1.52 2.90
N VAL A 135 14.53 -1.47 3.70
CA VAL A 135 13.91 -0.24 4.21
C VAL A 135 13.47 -0.42 5.65
N GLU A 136 13.37 0.70 6.37
CA GLU A 136 12.84 0.79 7.73
C GLU A 136 11.65 1.77 7.78
N GLY A 137 11.04 1.94 8.95
CA GLY A 137 9.96 2.92 9.15
C GLY A 137 8.57 2.50 8.67
N LEU A 138 8.35 1.20 8.44
CA LEU A 138 7.03 0.63 8.12
C LEU A 138 6.23 0.36 9.41
N ALA A 139 4.93 0.63 9.37
CA ALA A 139 4.03 0.38 10.50
C ALA A 139 3.22 -0.91 10.29
N SER A 140 3.57 -1.98 11.01
CA SER A 140 2.88 -3.28 10.96
C SER A 140 2.64 -3.79 9.52
N PRO A 141 3.71 -4.01 8.73
CA PRO A 141 3.58 -4.50 7.36
C PRO A 141 2.98 -5.92 7.35
N SER A 142 2.02 -6.15 6.45
CA SER A 142 1.23 -7.38 6.35
C SER A 142 1.34 -8.07 4.99
N GLY A 143 2.04 -7.46 4.03
CA GLY A 143 2.27 -8.02 2.71
C GLY A 143 2.99 -7.06 1.79
N ILE A 144 3.53 -7.59 0.70
CA ILE A 144 4.25 -6.86 -0.34
C ILE A 144 3.85 -7.40 -1.71
N VAL A 145 3.72 -6.54 -2.71
CA VAL A 145 3.43 -6.93 -4.10
C VAL A 145 4.22 -6.05 -5.08
N SER A 146 4.66 -6.64 -6.19
CA SER A 146 5.24 -5.88 -7.30
C SER A 146 4.14 -5.19 -8.11
N ALA A 147 4.46 -4.02 -8.66
CA ALA A 147 3.60 -3.32 -9.61
C ALA A 147 3.25 -4.14 -10.86
N GLY A 148 4.14 -5.05 -11.29
CA GLY A 148 3.97 -5.82 -12.52
C GLY A 148 4.07 -5.01 -13.82
N ASP A 149 4.47 -3.73 -13.75
CA ASP A 149 4.54 -2.78 -14.87
C ASP A 149 5.98 -2.53 -15.37
N GLY A 150 6.97 -3.22 -14.80
CA GLY A 150 8.40 -3.02 -15.11
C GLY A 150 9.05 -1.82 -14.41
N SER A 151 8.33 -1.06 -13.58
CA SER A 151 8.88 0.08 -12.84
C SER A 151 9.82 -0.32 -11.68
N GLY A 152 9.77 -1.59 -11.23
CA GLY A 152 10.52 -2.04 -10.06
C GLY A 152 9.91 -1.60 -8.72
N ARG A 153 8.78 -0.89 -8.73
CA ARG A 153 8.09 -0.47 -7.50
C ARG A 153 7.47 -1.65 -6.77
N LEU A 154 7.62 -1.61 -5.44
CA LEU A 154 7.00 -2.55 -4.51
C LEU A 154 5.96 -1.80 -3.68
N PHE A 155 4.76 -2.38 -3.58
CA PHE A 155 3.67 -1.86 -2.76
C PHE A 155 3.57 -2.68 -1.49
N ILE A 156 3.71 -2.02 -0.34
CA ILE A 156 3.67 -2.66 0.99
C ILE A 156 2.34 -2.30 1.65
N ARG A 157 1.62 -3.32 2.15
CA ARG A 157 0.35 -3.14 2.88
C ARG A 157 0.59 -3.04 4.37
N GLU A 158 0.31 -1.89 4.96
CA GLU A 158 0.35 -1.69 6.41
C GLU A 158 -1.01 -1.98 7.04
N GLN A 159 -1.01 -2.71 8.16
CA GLN A 159 -2.25 -3.07 8.87
C GLN A 159 -3.04 -1.84 9.34
N THR A 160 -2.37 -0.70 9.52
CA THR A 160 -2.97 0.59 9.91
C THR A 160 -3.85 1.19 8.82
N GLY A 161 -3.86 0.66 7.60
CA GLY A 161 -4.67 1.19 6.49
C GLY A 161 -3.88 2.05 5.50
N ARG A 162 -2.56 1.88 5.40
CA ARG A 162 -1.71 2.58 4.42
C ARG A 162 -1.15 1.60 3.39
N ILE A 163 -0.97 2.07 2.17
CA ILE A 163 -0.12 1.41 1.16
C ILE A 163 1.12 2.28 0.95
N ARG A 164 2.30 1.73 1.22
CA ARG A 164 3.60 2.39 1.03
C ARG A 164 4.24 1.93 -0.28
N ILE A 165 5.08 2.77 -0.88
CA ILE A 165 5.87 2.41 -2.07
C ILE A 165 7.35 2.34 -1.68
N VAL A 166 8.00 1.25 -2.08
CA VAL A 166 9.46 1.19 -2.17
C VAL A 166 9.85 1.22 -3.64
N GLU A 167 10.74 2.14 -4.00
CA GLU A 167 11.26 2.35 -5.35
C GLU A 167 12.77 2.53 -5.24
N ASP A 168 13.53 1.79 -6.07
CA ASP A 168 15.00 1.78 -6.03
C ASP A 168 15.61 1.57 -4.62
N GLY A 169 14.98 0.70 -3.83
CA GLY A 169 15.39 0.39 -2.46
C GLY A 169 15.10 1.50 -1.44
N THR A 170 14.37 2.55 -1.83
CA THR A 170 14.02 3.67 -0.96
C THR A 170 12.53 3.69 -0.66
N LEU A 171 12.17 3.94 0.60
CA LEU A 171 10.77 4.13 1.00
C LEU A 171 10.31 5.54 0.65
N ILE A 172 9.27 5.66 -0.19
CA ILE A 172 8.67 6.94 -0.55
C ILE A 172 7.89 7.50 0.65
N GLU A 173 8.13 8.77 1.00
CA GLU A 173 7.57 9.41 2.19
C GLU A 173 6.03 9.50 2.13
N ALA A 174 5.47 9.90 0.99
CA ALA A 174 4.02 9.93 0.80
C ALA A 174 3.47 8.51 0.58
N PRO A 175 2.42 8.07 1.31
CA PRO A 175 1.75 6.81 1.01
C PRO A 175 1.03 6.90 -0.34
N PHE A 176 0.97 5.78 -1.05
CA PHE A 176 0.17 5.67 -2.28
C PHE A 176 -1.32 5.73 -1.99
N LEU A 177 -1.75 5.09 -0.90
CA LEU A 177 -3.12 5.08 -0.43
C LEU A 177 -3.10 5.21 1.10
N ASP A 178 -3.97 6.07 1.60
CA ASP A 178 -4.21 6.25 3.04
C ASP A 178 -5.71 6.16 3.30
N VAL A 179 -6.10 5.11 4.02
CA VAL A 179 -7.48 4.86 4.44
C VAL A 179 -7.56 4.58 5.94
N VAL A 180 -6.61 5.12 6.73
CA VAL A 180 -6.55 4.92 8.19
C VAL A 180 -7.90 5.24 8.84
N ASP A 181 -8.56 6.33 8.43
CA ASP A 181 -9.88 6.75 8.95
C ASP A 181 -11.04 5.80 8.61
N ARG A 182 -10.79 4.76 7.80
CA ARG A 182 -11.78 3.75 7.39
C ARG A 182 -11.46 2.35 7.90
N VAL A 183 -10.41 2.18 8.70
CA VAL A 183 -10.07 0.89 9.30
C VAL A 183 -10.72 0.80 10.69
N THR A 184 -11.57 -0.20 10.90
CA THR A 184 -12.18 -0.52 12.20
C THR A 184 -11.72 -1.89 12.69
N SER A 185 -11.53 -2.05 14.01
CA SER A 185 -11.07 -3.30 14.65
C SER A 185 -12.20 -4.27 14.97
#